data_AF-U9W0H6-F1
#
_entry.id   AF-U9W0H6-F1
#
_cell.length_a   1.000
_cell.length_b   1.000
_cell.length_c   1.000
_cell.angle_alpha   90.00
_cell.angle_beta   90.00
_cell.angle_gamma   90.00
#
_symmetry.space_group_name_H-M   'P 1'
#
loop_
_entity.id
_entity.type
_entity.pdbx_description
1 polymer ?
#
loop_
_entity_poly.entity_id
_entity_poly.type
_entity_poly.pdbx_seq_one_letter_code
_entity_poly.pdbx_strand_id
1 'polypeptide(L)'
;MPDKPKPKSFQLTGTEAITPEALRGLLGLLLLGGVISFYFLGGLDWLTAREVDSLYVETAEDLESQYRLMGSESSEMDKCVQAGVVAQAWLQAEDQGSYRTWKATEKSHCEAAGIQN
;
A
#
# COMPACT_ATOMS: atom_id res chain seq x y z
N MET A 1 32.70 -33.44 59.53
CA MET A 1 32.62 -33.12 58.09
C MET A 1 31.28 -32.42 57.86
N PRO A 2 31.26 -31.21 57.27
CA PRO A 2 30.06 -30.39 57.16
C PRO A 2 29.06 -30.97 56.16
N ASP A 3 27.80 -31.01 56.58
CA ASP A 3 26.65 -31.47 55.82
C ASP A 3 26.40 -30.53 54.63
N LYS A 4 26.35 -31.08 53.40
CA LYS A 4 26.13 -30.27 52.19
C LYS A 4 24.63 -29.94 52.08
N PRO A 5 24.22 -28.68 51.85
CA PRO A 5 22.82 -28.36 51.67
C PRO A 5 22.29 -29.01 50.38
N LYS A 6 21.18 -29.77 50.50
CA LYS A 6 20.48 -30.38 49.37
C LYS A 6 19.95 -29.30 48.41
N PRO A 7 19.99 -29.53 47.09
CA PRO A 7 19.44 -28.59 46.12
C PRO A 7 17.91 -28.50 46.29
N LYS A 8 17.39 -27.28 46.42
CA LYS A 8 15.95 -27.04 46.38
C LYS A 8 15.49 -27.30 44.95
N SER A 9 14.67 -28.34 44.79
CA SER A 9 13.91 -28.56 43.57
C SER A 9 13.05 -27.33 43.30
N PHE A 10 13.35 -26.61 42.21
CA PHE A 10 12.46 -25.60 41.65
C PHE A 10 11.25 -26.34 41.08
N GLN A 11 10.25 -26.54 41.91
CA GLN A 11 8.95 -27.00 41.47
C GLN A 11 8.37 -25.87 40.64
N LEU A 12 8.06 -26.14 39.37
CA LEU A 12 7.16 -25.33 38.57
C LEU A 12 5.75 -25.48 39.17
N THR A 13 5.54 -24.91 40.35
CA THR A 13 4.21 -24.76 40.95
C THR A 13 3.43 -23.78 40.10
N GLY A 14 2.52 -24.29 39.27
CA GLY A 14 1.53 -23.46 38.61
C GLY A 14 1.05 -23.95 37.24
N THR A 15 0.71 -25.23 37.08
CA THR A 15 -0.38 -25.54 36.14
C THR A 15 -1.68 -25.14 36.82
N GLU A 16 -1.97 -23.83 36.85
CA GLU A 16 -3.31 -23.36 37.19
C GLU A 16 -4.25 -23.94 36.14
N ALA A 17 -5.09 -24.89 36.54
CA ALA A 17 -6.13 -25.42 35.68
C ALA A 17 -7.03 -24.25 35.29
N ILE A 18 -6.94 -23.83 34.02
CA ILE A 18 -7.82 -22.81 33.45
C ILE A 18 -9.24 -23.29 33.71
N THR A 19 -9.98 -22.58 34.57
CA THR A 19 -11.37 -22.93 34.86
C THR A 19 -12.19 -22.81 33.57
N PRO A 20 -13.23 -23.64 33.38
CA PRO A 20 -14.03 -23.62 32.15
C PRO A 20 -14.68 -22.26 31.88
N GLU A 21 -14.91 -21.46 32.92
CA GLU A 21 -15.41 -20.08 32.83
C GLU A 21 -14.38 -19.13 32.20
N ALA A 22 -13.12 -19.25 32.65
CA ALA A 22 -12.01 -18.45 32.13
C ALA A 22 -11.69 -18.81 30.67
N LEU A 23 -11.81 -20.11 30.32
CA LEU A 23 -11.63 -20.59 28.95
C LEU A 23 -12.67 -20.00 27.99
N ARG A 24 -13.95 -19.91 28.41
CA ARG A 24 -15.03 -19.29 27.63
C ARG A 24 -14.78 -17.80 27.39
N GLY A 25 -14.31 -17.07 28.41
CA GLY A 25 -13.96 -15.66 28.29
C GLY A 25 -12.82 -15.42 27.30
N LEU A 26 -11.77 -16.24 27.36
CA LEU A 26 -10.63 -16.16 26.44
C LEU A 26 -11.01 -16.50 24.99
N LEU A 27 -11.87 -17.51 24.78
CA LEU A 27 -12.39 -17.83 23.45
C LEU A 27 -13.21 -16.68 22.86
N GLY A 28 -14.03 -16.02 23.69
CA GLY A 28 -14.78 -14.83 23.28
C GLY A 28 -13.86 -13.69 22.85
N LEU A 29 -12.80 -13.44 23.63
CA LEU A 29 -11.78 -12.42 23.33
C LEU A 29 -10.98 -12.73 22.06
N LEU A 30 -10.65 -14.00 21.82
CA LEU A 30 -9.94 -14.43 20.59
C LEU A 30 -10.83 -14.31 19.35
N LEU A 31 -12.11 -14.65 19.45
CA LEU A 31 -13.06 -14.49 18.35
C LEU A 31 -13.30 -13.01 18.05
N LEU A 32 -13.53 -12.18 19.08
CA LEU A 32 -13.68 -10.74 18.90
C LEU A 32 -12.39 -10.10 18.36
N GLY A 33 -11.24 -10.48 18.89
CA GLY A 33 -9.93 -10.05 18.40
C GLY A 33 -9.74 -10.44 16.94
N GLY A 34 -10.06 -11.68 16.57
CA GLY A 34 -9.98 -12.17 15.20
C GLY A 34 -10.91 -11.43 14.24
N VAL A 35 -12.14 -11.14 14.65
CA VAL A 35 -13.10 -10.36 13.85
C VAL A 35 -12.60 -8.91 13.68
N ILE A 36 -12.16 -8.27 14.75
CA ILE A 36 -11.61 -6.90 14.69
C ILE A 36 -10.36 -6.87 13.82
N SER A 37 -9.43 -7.81 13.99
CA SER A 37 -8.24 -7.94 13.14
C SER A 37 -8.61 -8.17 11.67
N PHE A 38 -9.65 -8.94 11.37
CA PHE A 38 -10.10 -9.12 9.98
C PHE A 38 -10.58 -7.81 9.34
N TYR A 39 -11.33 -6.98 10.08
CA TYR A 39 -11.78 -5.67 9.58
C TYR A 39 -10.68 -4.61 9.51
N PHE A 40 -9.69 -4.66 10.40
CA PHE A 40 -8.61 -3.65 10.45
C PHE A 40 -7.34 -4.02 9.67
N LEU A 41 -7.10 -5.30 9.37
CA LEU A 41 -5.85 -5.81 8.79
C LEU A 41 -6.01 -6.33 7.34
N GLY A 42 -6.94 -5.75 6.56
CA GLY A 42 -6.97 -5.96 5.11
C GLY A 42 -7.71 -7.22 4.62
N GLY A 43 -8.66 -7.77 5.38
CA GLY A 43 -9.45 -8.93 4.94
C GLY A 43 -10.28 -8.73 3.64
N LEU A 44 -10.39 -7.48 3.16
CA LEU A 44 -11.21 -7.07 2.02
C LEU A 44 -10.40 -6.75 0.74
N ASP A 45 -9.09 -7.00 0.72
CA ASP A 45 -8.22 -6.52 -0.36
C ASP A 45 -8.44 -7.22 -1.73
N TRP A 46 -9.10 -8.38 -1.74
CA TRP A 46 -9.36 -9.15 -2.97
C TRP A 46 -10.57 -8.66 -3.78
N LEU A 47 -11.49 -7.89 -3.17
CA LEU A 47 -12.60 -7.25 -3.86
C LEU A 47 -12.18 -5.94 -4.53
N THR A 48 -11.21 -5.24 -3.94
CA THR A 48 -10.70 -3.94 -4.42
C THR A 48 -9.81 -4.06 -5.66
N ALA A 49 -9.09 -5.18 -5.84
CA ALA A 49 -8.13 -5.32 -6.95
C ALA A 49 -8.76 -5.15 -8.35
N ARG A 50 -10.03 -5.55 -8.55
CA ARG A 50 -10.72 -5.40 -9.85
C ARG A 50 -11.25 -3.99 -10.13
N GLU A 51 -11.64 -3.26 -9.10
CA GLU A 51 -12.08 -1.86 -9.23
C GLU A 51 -10.89 -0.95 -9.55
N VAL A 52 -9.75 -1.26 -8.93
CA VAL A 52 -8.52 -0.46 -8.99
C VAL A 52 -7.95 -0.37 -10.41
N ASP A 53 -7.97 -1.44 -11.21
CA ASP A 53 -7.50 -1.42 -12.60
C ASP A 53 -8.29 -0.41 -13.46
N SER A 54 -9.63 -0.38 -13.32
CA SER A 54 -10.46 0.58 -14.05
C SER A 54 -10.22 2.03 -13.61
N LEU A 55 -9.89 2.25 -12.33
CA LEU A 55 -9.58 3.58 -11.81
C LEU A 55 -8.27 4.13 -12.37
N TYR A 56 -7.27 3.29 -12.67
CA TYR A 56 -6.01 3.77 -13.23
C TYR A 56 -6.17 4.30 -14.66
N VAL A 57 -6.98 3.66 -15.48
CA VAL A 57 -7.30 4.16 -16.83
C VAL A 57 -8.02 5.49 -16.75
N GLU A 58 -9.08 5.59 -15.93
CA GLU A 58 -9.84 6.84 -15.75
C GLU A 58 -8.95 7.97 -15.21
N THR A 59 -8.08 7.68 -14.25
CA THR A 59 -7.13 8.64 -13.70
C THR A 59 -6.13 9.12 -14.76
N ALA A 60 -5.63 8.21 -15.60
CA ALA A 60 -4.71 8.57 -16.67
C ALA A 60 -5.37 9.46 -17.73
N GLU A 61 -6.61 9.15 -18.10
CA GLU A 61 -7.40 9.97 -19.03
C GLU A 61 -7.70 11.37 -18.46
N ASP A 62 -8.03 11.47 -17.17
CA ASP A 62 -8.26 12.76 -16.51
C ASP A 62 -6.98 13.60 -16.46
N LEU A 63 -5.84 13.01 -16.10
CA LEU A 63 -4.55 13.71 -16.09
C LEU A 63 -4.14 14.19 -17.48
N GLU A 64 -4.41 13.38 -18.52
CA GLU A 64 -4.22 13.77 -19.91
C GLU A 64 -5.16 14.93 -20.31
N SER A 65 -6.40 14.93 -19.83
CA SER A 65 -7.32 16.06 -20.02
C SER A 65 -6.79 17.33 -19.34
N GLN A 66 -6.35 17.23 -18.09
CA GLN A 66 -5.74 18.33 -17.34
C GLN A 66 -4.49 18.87 -18.05
N TYR A 67 -3.66 17.99 -18.61
CA TYR A 67 -2.53 18.39 -19.44
C TYR A 67 -2.96 19.21 -20.65
N ARG A 68 -4.01 18.78 -21.38
CA ARG A 68 -4.52 19.51 -22.55
C ARG A 68 -5.09 20.88 -22.22
N LEU A 69 -5.51 21.11 -20.97
CA LEU A 69 -5.97 22.41 -20.49
C LEU A 69 -4.82 23.36 -20.14
N MET A 70 -3.58 22.88 -20.09
CA MET A 70 -2.41 23.74 -19.91
C MET A 70 -2.34 24.74 -21.06
N GLY A 71 -2.48 26.01 -20.72
CA GLY A 71 -2.46 27.10 -21.69
C GLY A 71 -1.08 27.34 -22.28
N SER A 72 -1.01 28.20 -23.30
CA SER A 72 0.24 28.64 -23.91
C SER A 72 1.17 29.39 -22.95
N GLU A 73 0.65 29.89 -21.81
CA GLU A 73 1.42 30.56 -20.77
C GLU A 73 2.17 29.59 -19.84
N SER A 74 1.82 28.30 -19.85
CA SER A 74 2.53 27.28 -19.06
C SER A 74 3.96 27.13 -19.57
N SER A 75 4.92 27.11 -18.64
CA SER A 75 6.33 26.96 -19.01
C SER A 75 6.61 25.55 -19.53
N GLU A 76 7.67 25.40 -20.32
CA GLU A 76 8.09 24.06 -20.79
C GLU A 76 8.49 23.15 -19.62
N MET A 77 8.91 23.72 -18.49
CA MET A 77 9.16 22.97 -17.25
C MET A 77 7.86 22.41 -16.67
N ASP A 78 6.79 23.21 -16.62
CA ASP A 78 5.49 22.75 -16.12
C ASP A 78 4.93 21.64 -17.00
N LYS A 79 5.07 21.79 -18.33
CA LYS A 79 4.65 20.77 -19.30
C LYS A 79 5.48 19.49 -19.18
N CYS A 80 6.79 19.60 -18.96
CA CYS A 80 7.68 18.47 -18.68
C CYS A 80 7.19 17.66 -17.47
N VAL A 81 6.98 18.32 -16.33
CA VAL A 81 6.51 17.67 -15.11
C VAL A 81 5.15 17.04 -15.31
N GLN A 82 4.19 17.80 -15.88
CA GLN A 82 2.83 17.30 -16.06
C GLN A 82 2.78 16.14 -17.05
N ALA A 83 3.51 16.19 -18.16
CA ALA A 83 3.61 15.07 -19.10
C ALA A 83 4.22 13.82 -18.43
N GLY A 84 5.20 14.00 -17.53
CA GLY A 84 5.74 12.90 -16.73
C GLY A 84 4.72 12.28 -15.78
N VAL A 85 3.86 13.10 -15.14
CA VAL A 85 2.74 12.62 -14.32
C VAL A 85 1.76 11.80 -15.16
N VAL A 86 1.41 12.26 -16.36
CA VAL A 86 0.53 11.52 -17.28
C VAL A 86 1.18 10.20 -17.72
N ALA A 87 2.48 10.20 -18.03
CA ALA A 87 3.20 8.97 -18.37
C ALA A 87 3.17 7.96 -17.21
N GLN A 88 3.41 8.39 -15.97
CA GLN A 88 3.34 7.51 -14.80
C GLN A 88 1.93 6.96 -14.54
N ALA A 89 0.89 7.73 -14.86
CA ALA A 89 -0.49 7.25 -14.74
C ALA A 89 -0.78 6.14 -15.76
N TRP A 90 -0.38 6.32 -17.03
CA TRP A 90 -0.49 5.27 -18.04
C TRP A 90 0.35 4.02 -17.71
N LEU A 91 1.49 4.20 -17.03
CA LEU A 91 2.28 3.07 -16.55
C LEU A 91 1.54 2.29 -15.44
N GLN A 92 0.86 2.98 -14.52
CA GLN A 92 0.02 2.35 -13.49
C GLN A 92 -1.21 1.66 -14.08
N ALA A 93 -1.75 2.20 -15.18
CA ALA A 93 -2.84 1.57 -15.95
C ALA A 93 -2.37 0.41 -16.84
N GLU A 94 -1.09 0.01 -16.76
CA GLU A 94 -0.46 -1.03 -17.58
C GLU A 94 -0.53 -0.79 -19.11
N ASP A 95 -0.87 0.42 -19.57
CA ASP A 95 -0.91 0.78 -20.99
C ASP A 95 0.47 1.26 -21.48
N GLN A 96 1.24 0.31 -21.98
CA GLN A 96 2.55 0.54 -22.55
C GLN A 96 2.54 1.43 -23.82
N GLY A 97 1.42 1.46 -24.57
CA GLY A 97 1.29 2.28 -25.78
C GLY A 97 1.19 3.75 -25.44
N SER A 98 0.25 4.06 -24.54
CA SER A 98 0.02 5.42 -24.03
C SER A 98 1.20 5.90 -23.21
N TYR A 99 1.79 5.03 -22.37
CA TYR A 99 3.03 5.33 -21.64
C TYR A 99 4.15 5.80 -22.57
N ARG A 100 4.44 5.06 -23.64
CA ARG A 100 5.52 5.43 -24.58
C ARG A 100 5.25 6.76 -25.28
N THR A 101 4.00 7.00 -25.65
CA THR A 101 3.58 8.26 -26.30
C THR A 101 3.81 9.43 -25.34
N TRP A 102 3.30 9.34 -24.12
CA TRP A 102 3.44 10.39 -23.12
C TRP A 102 4.87 10.57 -22.64
N LYS A 103 5.67 9.50 -22.60
CA LYS A 103 7.09 9.59 -22.27
C LYS A 103 7.89 10.33 -23.34
N ALA A 104 7.52 10.19 -24.62
CA ALA A 104 8.11 10.98 -25.70
C ALA A 104 7.72 12.46 -25.61
N THR A 105 6.45 12.75 -25.27
CA THR A 105 5.96 14.12 -25.01
C THR A 105 6.70 14.76 -23.84
N GLU A 106 6.82 14.05 -22.71
CA GLU A 106 7.61 14.47 -21.55
C GLU A 106 9.02 14.83 -21.98
N LYS A 107 9.71 13.92 -22.67
CA LYS A 107 11.07 14.14 -23.14
C LYS A 107 11.21 15.41 -23.98
N SER A 108 10.30 15.63 -24.94
CA SER A 108 10.31 16.84 -25.77
C SER A 108 10.20 18.13 -24.96
N HIS A 109 9.30 18.18 -23.97
CA HIS A 109 9.12 19.36 -23.12
C HIS A 109 10.28 19.54 -22.14
N CYS A 110 10.79 18.45 -21.57
CA CYS A 110 11.94 18.49 -20.67
C CYS A 110 13.19 18.99 -21.39
N GLU A 111 13.44 18.55 -22.63
CA GLU A 111 14.54 19.04 -23.46
C GLU A 111 14.38 20.54 -23.77
N ALA A 112 13.17 20.98 -24.12
CA ALA A 112 12.88 22.40 -24.33
C ALA A 112 13.05 23.25 -23.05
N ALA A 113 12.86 22.64 -21.88
CA ALA A 113 13.12 23.23 -20.56
C ALA A 113 14.60 23.14 -20.13
N GLY A 114 15.48 22.54 -20.94
CA GLY A 114 16.91 22.38 -20.65
C GLY A 114 17.25 21.18 -19.74
N ILE A 115 16.30 20.29 -19.49
CA ILE A 115 16.52 19.03 -18.78
C ILE A 115 16.83 17.92 -19.79
N GLN A 116 17.98 17.27 -19.62
CA GLN A 116 18.31 16.05 -20.37
C GLN A 116 17.70 14.84 -19.64
N ASN A 117 16.75 14.16 -20.29
CA ASN A 117 15.96 13.03 -19.77
C ASN A 117 15.88 11.90 -20.80
#